data_AF-A0A503W8S6-F1
#
_entry.id   AF-A0A503W8S6-F1
#
_cell.length_a   1.000
_cell.length_b   1.000
_cell.length_c   1.000
_cell.angle_alpha   90.00
_cell.angle_beta   90.00
_cell.angle_gamma   90.00
#
_symmetry.space_group_name_H-M   'P 1'
#
loop_
_entity.id
_entity.type
_entity.pdbx_description
1 polymer ?
#
loop_
_entity_poly.entity_id
_entity_poly.type
_entity_poly.pdbx_seq_one_letter_code
_entity_poly.pdbx_strand_id
1 'polypeptide(L)'
;MIRIEHREEAIIPPAPTPRRPMSQRRRQAIFSENCTAHNIAPCCLCGDPVHRHEDQWIIEHKRALGLLGPDINTNCAPAHAACGLKKTAEQDLPRIAKAKRQAAAGRKAEKTSARPCFNSRLRLAARRYIRNEPP
;
A
#
# COMPACT_ATOMS: atom_id res chain seq x y z
N MET A 1 -27.69 -38.18 -16.44
CA MET A 1 -26.49 -37.95 -15.60
C MET A 1 -25.84 -36.66 -16.08
N ILE A 2 -26.09 -35.53 -15.42
CA ILE A 2 -25.58 -34.22 -15.84
C ILE A 2 -24.18 -34.07 -15.26
N ARG A 3 -23.17 -34.03 -16.13
CA ARG A 3 -21.77 -33.84 -15.75
C ARG A 3 -21.59 -32.36 -15.43
N ILE A 4 -21.62 -32.01 -14.14
CA ILE A 4 -21.33 -30.64 -13.67
C ILE A 4 -19.83 -30.42 -13.86
N GLU A 5 -19.46 -29.71 -14.93
CA GLU A 5 -18.08 -29.27 -15.13
C GLU A 5 -17.78 -28.13 -14.17
N HIS A 6 -17.13 -28.45 -13.05
CA HIS A 6 -16.51 -27.47 -12.19
C HIS A 6 -15.36 -26.82 -12.95
N ARG A 7 -15.64 -25.69 -13.63
CA ARG A 7 -14.60 -24.79 -14.12
C ARG A 7 -13.92 -24.18 -12.89
N GLU A 8 -12.73 -24.68 -12.56
CA GLU A 8 -11.83 -24.04 -11.62
C GLU A 8 -11.42 -22.68 -12.20
N GLU A 9 -12.17 -21.64 -11.86
CA GLU A 9 -11.74 -20.27 -12.08
C GLU A 9 -10.42 -20.08 -11.33
N ALA A 10 -9.37 -19.75 -12.08
CA ALA A 10 -8.06 -19.46 -11.51
C ALA A 10 -8.22 -18.41 -10.41
N ILE A 11 -7.93 -18.79 -9.16
CA ILE A 11 -7.95 -17.88 -8.00
C ILE A 11 -6.80 -16.90 -8.19
N ILE A 12 -7.07 -15.78 -8.87
CA ILE A 12 -6.15 -14.66 -8.96
C ILE A 12 -5.97 -14.16 -7.53
N PRO A 13 -4.75 -14.13 -6.97
CA PRO A 13 -4.55 -13.64 -5.61
C PRO A 13 -5.07 -12.19 -5.54
N PRO A 14 -5.88 -11.86 -4.51
CA PRO A 14 -6.56 -10.59 -4.46
C PRO A 14 -5.53 -9.45 -4.52
N ALA A 15 -5.71 -8.56 -5.49
CA ALA A 15 -4.88 -7.38 -5.64
C ALA A 15 -5.02 -6.48 -4.40
N PRO A 16 -3.97 -5.74 -4.00
CA PRO A 16 -4.09 -4.77 -2.92
C PRO A 16 -5.17 -3.74 -3.24
N THR A 17 -5.92 -3.32 -2.22
CA THR A 17 -7.03 -2.38 -2.41
C THR A 17 -6.50 -1.02 -2.89
N PRO A 18 -7.02 -0.47 -4.02
CA PRO A 18 -6.59 0.83 -4.49
C PRO A 18 -7.01 1.93 -3.51
N ARG A 19 -6.14 2.93 -3.32
CA ARG A 19 -6.44 4.09 -2.47
C ARG A 19 -7.26 5.10 -3.27
N ARG A 20 -8.42 5.51 -2.76
CA ARG A 20 -9.18 6.65 -3.29
C ARG A 20 -8.66 7.95 -2.68
N PRO A 21 -8.77 9.09 -3.39
CA PRO A 21 -8.39 10.38 -2.83
C PRO A 21 -9.21 10.71 -1.58
N MET A 22 -8.55 11.28 -0.57
CA MET A 22 -9.19 11.69 0.67
C MET A 22 -9.67 13.14 0.55
N SER A 23 -10.95 13.32 0.18
CA SER A 23 -11.54 14.67 0.08
C SER A 23 -11.71 15.31 1.46
N GLN A 24 -11.70 16.64 1.50
CA GLN A 24 -11.92 17.39 2.75
C GLN A 24 -13.27 17.03 3.40
N ARG A 25 -14.33 16.87 2.57
CA ARG A 25 -15.65 16.43 3.03
C ARG A 25 -15.61 15.05 3.69
N ARG A 26 -14.92 14.07 3.07
CA ARG A 26 -14.78 12.71 3.64
C ARG A 26 -13.99 12.75 4.95
N ARG A 27 -12.90 13.52 5.00
CA ARG A 27 -12.08 13.71 6.20
C ARG A 27 -12.89 14.29 7.36
N GLN A 28 -13.73 15.30 7.09
CA GLN A 28 -14.60 15.89 8.10
C GLN A 28 -15.67 14.90 8.58
N ALA A 29 -16.32 14.17 7.65
CA ALA A 29 -17.33 13.17 8.00
C ALA A 29 -16.77 12.10 8.93
N ILE A 30 -15.61 11.50 8.61
CA ILE A 30 -14.97 10.46 9.44
C ILE A 30 -14.59 11.02 10.81
N PHE A 31 -14.11 12.26 10.89
CA PHE A 31 -13.80 12.87 12.17
C PHE A 31 -15.07 13.04 13.01
N SER A 32 -16.12 13.63 12.43
CA SER A 32 -17.41 13.85 13.11
C SER A 32 -18.10 12.56 13.54
N GLU A 33 -18.02 11.49 12.73
CA GLU A 33 -18.54 10.15 13.06
C GLU A 33 -17.84 9.52 14.28
N ASN A 34 -16.57 9.87 14.51
CA ASN A 34 -15.76 9.32 15.60
C ASN A 34 -15.59 10.29 16.78
N CYS A 35 -16.20 11.47 16.75
CA CYS A 35 -16.08 12.45 17.83
C CYS A 35 -16.71 11.93 19.13
N THR A 36 -15.98 12.03 20.24
CA THR A 36 -16.52 11.77 21.58
C THR A 36 -17.01 13.06 22.24
N ALA A 37 -16.41 14.20 21.89
CA ALA A 37 -16.84 15.52 22.35
C ALA A 37 -16.66 16.56 21.23
N HIS A 38 -16.99 17.82 21.52
CA HIS A 38 -16.81 18.90 20.56
C HIS A 38 -15.32 19.03 20.17
N ASN A 39 -15.01 18.81 18.88
CA ASN A 39 -13.65 18.85 18.31
C ASN A 39 -12.63 17.85 18.90
N ILE A 40 -13.09 16.81 19.59
CA ILE A 40 -12.22 15.79 20.19
C ILE A 40 -12.66 14.41 19.71
N ALA A 41 -11.71 13.67 19.13
CA ALA A 41 -11.92 12.28 18.71
C ALA A 41 -10.79 11.39 19.26
N PRO A 42 -11.05 10.14 19.64
CA PRO A 42 -10.02 9.24 20.14
C PRO A 42 -9.13 8.77 18.98
N CYS A 43 -7.82 8.76 19.21
CA CYS A 43 -6.85 8.20 18.28
C CYS A 43 -7.07 6.69 18.14
N CYS A 44 -7.19 6.17 16.91
CA CYS A 44 -7.41 4.74 16.70
C CYS A 44 -6.20 3.83 17.03
N LEU A 45 -5.05 4.41 17.37
CA LEU A 45 -3.80 3.69 17.64
C LEU A 45 -3.41 3.69 19.12
N CYS A 46 -3.44 4.84 19.79
CA CYS A 46 -3.13 4.96 21.22
C CYS A 46 -4.35 5.11 22.11
N GLY A 47 -5.51 5.51 21.57
CA GLY A 47 -6.72 5.79 22.35
C GLY A 47 -6.76 7.21 22.94
N ASP A 48 -5.65 7.94 22.95
CA ASP A 48 -5.59 9.31 23.48
C ASP A 48 -6.43 10.28 22.64
N PRO A 49 -6.95 11.36 23.27
CA PRO A 49 -7.73 12.36 22.56
C PRO A 49 -6.90 13.08 21.50
N VAL A 50 -7.50 13.28 20.33
CA VAL A 50 -7.00 14.10 19.23
C VAL A 50 -7.84 15.37 19.19
N HIS A 51 -7.20 16.51 19.46
CA HIS A 51 -7.82 17.83 19.35
C HIS A 51 -7.76 18.31 17.91
N ARG A 52 -8.91 18.57 17.31
CA ARG A 52 -9.04 18.88 15.87
C ARG A 52 -8.17 20.05 15.39
N HIS A 53 -7.99 21.04 16.25
CA HIS A 53 -7.37 22.33 15.92
C HIS A 53 -5.95 22.49 16.49
N GLU A 54 -5.62 21.76 17.55
CA GLU A 54 -4.35 21.89 18.28
C GLU A 54 -3.35 20.82 17.83
N ASP A 55 -3.83 19.60 17.58
CA ASP A 55 -2.97 18.46 17.24
C ASP A 55 -2.81 18.29 15.73
N GLN A 56 -1.63 17.82 15.31
CA GLN A 56 -1.44 17.36 13.95
C GLN A 56 -1.99 15.93 13.79
N TRP A 57 -3.09 15.80 13.06
CA TRP A 57 -3.79 14.53 12.88
C TRP A 57 -4.01 14.17 11.41
N ILE A 58 -4.17 12.87 11.16
CA ILE A 58 -4.45 12.28 9.86
C ILE A 58 -5.63 11.31 9.95
N ILE A 59 -6.20 10.96 8.80
CA ILE A 59 -7.13 9.83 8.72
C ILE A 59 -6.31 8.57 8.43
N GLU A 60 -6.31 7.65 9.38
CA GLU A 60 -5.58 6.41 9.31
C GLU A 60 -6.50 5.24 9.00
N HIS A 61 -6.04 4.32 8.15
CA HIS A 61 -6.73 3.06 7.89
C HIS A 61 -6.37 2.04 8.99
N LYS A 62 -7.36 1.61 9.79
CA LYS A 62 -7.18 0.61 10.87
C LYS A 62 -6.51 -0.65 10.32
N ARG A 63 -7.02 -1.18 9.21
CA ARG A 63 -6.34 -2.18 8.38
C ARG A 63 -5.74 -1.52 7.14
N ALA A 64 -4.43 -1.67 6.97
CA ALA A 64 -3.71 -1.10 5.83
C ALA A 64 -4.23 -1.64 4.48
N LEU A 65 -4.33 -0.77 3.48
CA LEU A 65 -4.78 -1.10 2.12
C LEU A 65 -3.91 -2.18 1.46
N GLY A 66 -2.60 -2.16 1.73
CA GLY A 66 -1.65 -3.17 1.24
C GLY A 66 -1.84 -4.56 1.86
N LEU A 67 -2.61 -4.67 2.94
CA LEU A 67 -3.00 -5.92 3.60
C LEU A 67 -4.48 -6.25 3.34
N LEU A 68 -5.01 -5.82 2.18
CA LEU A 68 -6.40 -6.03 1.76
C LEU A 68 -7.42 -5.35 2.69
N GLY A 69 -7.03 -4.23 3.31
CA GLY A 69 -7.97 -3.39 4.05
C GLY A 69 -8.90 -2.63 3.09
N PRO A 70 -10.23 -2.66 3.29
CA PRO A 70 -11.14 -1.92 2.44
C PRO A 70 -10.99 -0.40 2.63
N ASP A 71 -11.05 0.38 1.55
CA ASP A 71 -11.03 1.84 1.63
C ASP A 71 -12.45 2.39 1.88
N ILE A 72 -12.98 2.10 3.07
CA ILE A 72 -14.31 2.49 3.54
C ILE A 72 -14.19 3.27 4.85
N ASN A 73 -15.16 4.15 5.13
CA ASN A 73 -15.11 5.03 6.32
C ASN A 73 -15.03 4.24 7.64
N THR A 74 -15.65 3.07 7.72
CA THR A 74 -15.61 2.22 8.93
C THR A 74 -14.21 1.65 9.22
N ASN A 75 -13.37 1.52 8.19
CA ASN A 75 -11.96 1.15 8.31
C ASN A 75 -11.06 2.38 8.53
N CYS A 76 -11.61 3.59 8.49
CA CYS A 76 -10.88 4.83 8.72
C CYS A 76 -11.18 5.38 10.11
N ALA A 77 -10.21 6.05 10.71
CA ALA A 77 -10.40 6.78 11.95
C ALA A 77 -9.34 7.89 12.09
N PRO A 78 -9.60 8.94 12.88
CA PRO A 78 -8.59 9.91 13.22
C PRO A 78 -7.46 9.27 14.02
N ALA A 79 -6.23 9.69 13.73
CA ALA A 79 -5.04 9.33 14.49
C ALA A 79 -4.08 10.51 14.54
N HIS A 80 -3.26 10.59 15.59
CA HIS A 80 -2.12 11.50 15.60
C HIS A 80 -1.17 11.14 14.46
N ALA A 81 -0.59 12.16 13.81
CA ALA A 81 0.33 11.95 12.70
C ALA A 81 1.55 11.09 13.10
N ALA A 82 2.07 11.30 14.32
CA ALA A 82 3.18 10.51 14.86
C ALA A 82 2.81 9.02 15.01
N CYS A 83 1.62 8.73 15.53
CA CYS A 83 1.14 7.35 15.68
C CYS A 83 0.98 6.66 14.31
N GLY A 84 0.43 7.36 13.32
CA GLY A 84 0.29 6.82 11.96
C GLY A 84 1.63 6.51 11.29
N LEU A 85 2.62 7.40 11.47
CA LEU A 85 3.98 7.17 10.99
C LEU A 85 4.62 5.94 11.65
N LYS A 86 4.49 5.81 12.97
CA LYS A 86 5.00 4.67 13.73
C LYS A 86 4.37 3.35 13.27
N LYS A 87 3.03 3.29 13.15
CA LYS A 87 2.31 2.13 12.62
C LYS A 87 2.79 1.75 11.22
N THR A 88 2.92 2.74 10.34
CA THR A 88 3.36 2.52 8.96
C THR A 88 4.76 1.91 8.94
N ALA A 89 5.70 2.50 9.68
CA ALA A 89 7.10 2.07 9.71
C ALA A 89 7.30 0.69 10.36
N GLU A 90 6.74 0.49 11.54
CA GLU A 90 7.04 -0.68 12.38
C GLU A 90 6.17 -1.90 12.05
N GLN A 91 4.94 -1.68 11.57
CA GLN A 91 3.96 -2.77 11.43
C GLN A 91 3.54 -3.00 9.98
N ASP A 92 3.08 -1.96 9.28
CA ASP A 92 2.48 -2.15 7.97
C ASP A 92 3.50 -2.49 6.89
N LEU A 93 4.59 -1.72 6.78
CA LEU A 93 5.65 -1.96 5.79
C LEU A 93 6.24 -3.40 5.86
N PRO A 94 6.67 -3.91 7.02
CA PRO A 94 7.23 -5.27 7.10
C PRO A 94 6.18 -6.34 6.78
N ARG A 95 4.93 -6.16 7.21
CA ARG A 95 3.84 -7.11 6.91
C ARG A 95 3.50 -7.12 5.42
N ILE A 96 3.40 -5.95 4.78
CA ILE A 96 3.16 -5.83 3.34
C ILE A 96 4.30 -6.47 2.55
N ALA A 97 5.56 -6.23 2.93
CA ALA A 97 6.70 -6.86 2.29
C ALA A 97 6.68 -8.39 2.43
N LYS A 98 6.29 -8.92 3.60
CA LYS A 98 6.11 -10.36 3.81
C LYS A 98 4.98 -10.92 2.93
N ALA A 99 3.82 -10.28 2.90
CA ALA A 99 2.69 -10.69 2.08
C ALA A 99 3.03 -10.72 0.59
N LYS A 100 3.73 -9.69 0.09
CA LYS A 100 4.23 -9.65 -1.30
C LYS A 100 5.18 -10.81 -1.61
N ARG A 101 6.11 -11.14 -0.71
CA ARG A 101 7.03 -12.28 -0.88
C ARG A 101 6.29 -13.61 -0.91
N GLN A 102 5.32 -13.81 -0.02
CA GLN A 102 4.50 -15.03 0.00
C GLN A 102 3.66 -15.17 -1.27
N ALA A 103 3.03 -14.08 -1.73
CA ALA A 103 2.29 -14.08 -2.99
C ALA A 103 3.19 -14.37 -4.19
N ALA A 104 4.46 -13.95 -4.17
CA ALA A 104 5.43 -14.27 -5.20
C ALA A 104 5.86 -15.75 -5.16
N ALA A 105 6.13 -16.31 -3.98
CA ALA A 105 6.53 -17.71 -3.82
C ALA A 105 5.41 -18.70 -4.18
N GLY A 106 4.16 -18.35 -3.91
CA GLY A 106 2.99 -19.17 -4.26
C GLY A 106 2.63 -19.15 -5.75
N ARG A 107 3.18 -18.21 -6.54
CA ARG A 107 3.01 -18.22 -7.99
C ARG A 107 4.01 -19.20 -8.58
N LYS A 108 3.54 -20.18 -9.35
CA LYS A 108 4.42 -20.98 -10.23
C LYS A 108 5.19 -19.98 -11.09
N ALA A 109 6.51 -20.02 -11.03
CA ALA A 109 7.35 -19.13 -11.80
C ALA A 109 7.11 -19.39 -13.29
N GLU A 110 6.25 -18.59 -13.91
CA GLU A 110 6.24 -18.49 -15.35
C GLU A 110 7.60 -17.89 -15.71
N LYS A 111 8.42 -18.70 -16.39
CA LYS A 111 9.80 -18.35 -16.73
C LYS A 111 9.76 -17.06 -17.54
N THR A 112 9.95 -15.93 -16.87
CA THR A 112 10.31 -14.70 -17.55
C THR A 112 11.66 -14.99 -18.16
N SER A 113 11.70 -15.13 -19.49
CA SER A 113 12.95 -15.22 -20.23
C SER A 113 13.78 -14.04 -19.75
N ALA A 114 14.91 -14.35 -19.11
CA ALA A 114 15.75 -13.34 -18.50
C ALA A 114 16.13 -12.36 -19.60
N ARG A 115 15.54 -11.16 -19.61
CA ARG A 115 16.14 -10.06 -20.37
C ARG A 115 17.47 -9.84 -19.66
N PRO A 116 18.62 -10.09 -20.33
CA PRO A 116 19.90 -9.97 -19.67
C PRO A 116 19.98 -8.58 -19.04
N CYS A 117 20.38 -8.52 -17.77
CA CYS A 117 20.62 -7.26 -17.10
C CYS A 117 21.52 -6.43 -18.01
N PHE A 118 21.03 -5.26 -18.44
CA PHE A 118 21.75 -4.37 -19.33
C PHE A 118 22.98 -3.83 -18.57
N ASN A 119 24.11 -4.54 -18.68
CA ASN A 119 25.34 -4.19 -18.00
C ASN A 119 25.85 -2.85 -18.56
N SER A 120 25.93 -1.85 -17.67
CA SER A 120 26.42 -0.49 -17.99
C SER A 120 27.82 -0.47 -18.61
N ARG A 121 28.63 -1.53 -18.44
CA ARG A 121 29.95 -1.66 -19.06
C ARG A 121 29.90 -1.71 -20.59
N LEU A 122 28.85 -2.28 -21.21
CA LEU A 122 28.76 -2.32 -22.68
C LEU A 122 28.51 -0.94 -23.31
N ARG A 123 27.86 -0.01 -22.61
CA ARG A 123 27.63 1.37 -23.12
C ARG A 123 28.90 2.20 -23.21
N LEU A 124 29.83 2.04 -22.27
CA LEU A 124 31.09 2.79 -22.28
C LEU A 124 32.03 2.32 -23.39
N ALA A 125 32.03 1.03 -23.72
CA ALA A 125 32.81 0.48 -24.83
C ALA A 125 32.30 1.01 -26.19
N ALA A 126 30.97 0.99 -26.42
CA ALA A 126 30.38 1.49 -27.66
C ALA A 126 30.64 2.99 -27.89
N ARG A 127 30.65 3.81 -26.81
CA ARG A 127 30.90 5.26 -26.87
C ARG A 127 32.38 5.64 -27.09
N ARG A 128 33.29 4.67 -26.96
CA ARG A 128 34.73 4.87 -27.19
C ARG A 128 35.14 4.55 -28.63
N TYR A 129 34.37 3.70 -29.32
CA TYR A 129 34.62 3.35 -30.73
C TYR A 129 34.27 4.53 -31.67
N ILE A 130 33.15 5.21 -31.44
CA ILE A 130 32.66 6.33 -32.28
C ILE A 130 33.58 7.58 -32.25
N ARG A 131 34.47 7.71 -31.26
CA ARG A 131 35.36 8.89 -31.10
C ARG A 131 36.78 8.70 -31.64
N ASN A 132 37.14 7.49 -32.09
CA ASN A 132 38.50 7.16 -32.50
C ASN A 132 38.57 6.66 -33.95
N GLU A 133 37.67 7.11 -34.83
CA GLU A 133 37.78 6.82 -36.27
C GLU A 133 38.95 7.65 -36.84
N PRO A 134 40.02 7.02 -37.37
CA PRO A 134 41.11 7.76 -38.03
C PRO A 134 40.63 8.30 -39.39
N PRO A 135 41.23 9.40 -39.89
CA PRO A 135 40.75 10.14 -41.06
C PRO A 135 40.79 9.33 -42.37
#